data_AF-A0A257GZ65-F1
#
_entry.id   AF-A0A257GZ65-F1
#
_cell.length_a   1.000
_cell.length_b   1.000
_cell.length_c   1.000
_cell.angle_alpha   90.00
_cell.angle_beta   90.00
_cell.angle_gamma   90.00
#
_symmetry.space_group_name_H-M   'P 1'
#
loop_
_entity.id
_entity.type
_entity.pdbx_description
1 polymer ?
#
loop_
_entity_poly.entity_id
_entity_poly.type
_entity_poly.pdbx_seq_one_letter_code
_entity_poly.pdbx_strand_id
1 'polypeptide(L)' 'FRAATVSHALRRHNLKYGMVTMCVGTGQGAAGIFERV' A
#
# COMPACT_ATOMS: atom_id res chain seq x y z
N PHE A 1 -5.38 -4.25 -7.97
CA PHE A 1 -4.19 -3.44 -7.63
C PHE A 1 -4.08 -3.36 -6.10
N ARG A 2 -3.05 -3.94 -5.46
CA ARG A 2 -2.99 -4.11 -3.98
C ARG A 2 -3.00 -2.77 -3.21
N ALA A 3 -2.60 -1.68 -3.85
CA ALA A 3 -2.70 -0.33 -3.30
C ALA A 3 -4.15 0.17 -3.13
N ALA A 4 -5.09 -0.23 -4.00
CA ALA A 4 -6.50 0.15 -3.84
C ALA A 4 -7.11 -0.48 -2.57
N THR A 5 -6.71 -1.72 -2.26
CA THR A 5 -7.08 -2.40 -1.02
C THR A 5 -6.52 -1.68 0.21
N VAL A 6 -5.26 -1.22 0.16
CA VAL A 6 -4.66 -0.43 1.25
C VAL A 6 -5.40 0.91 1.43
N SER A 7 -5.66 1.67 0.37
CA SER A 7 -6.41 2.94 0.48
C SER A 7 -7.80 2.73 1.10
N HIS A 8 -8.52 1.68 0.69
CA HIS A 8 -9.80 1.32 1.26
C HIS A 8 -9.70 0.91 2.74
N ALA A 9 -8.70 0.09 3.09
CA ALA A 9 -8.45 -0.33 4.48
C ALA A 9 -8.06 0.85 5.38
N LEU A 10 -7.19 1.75 4.92
CA LEU A 10 -6.81 2.96 5.65
C LEU A 10 -8.03 3.83 5.97
N ARG A 11 -8.96 3.97 5.02
CA ARG A 11 -10.21 4.71 5.24
C ARG A 11 -11.14 4.01 6.23
N ARG A 12 -11.31 2.68 6.13
CA ARG A 12 -12.15 1.90 7.06
C ARG A 12 -11.60 1.91 8.49
N HIS A 13 -10.28 1.82 8.65
CA HIS A 13 -9.61 1.71 9.94
C HIS A 13 -9.13 3.07 10.49
N ASN A 14 -9.49 4.18 9.85
CA ASN A 14 -9.09 5.55 10.20
C ASN A 14 -7.57 5.79 10.31
N LEU A 15 -6.77 4.89 9.73
CA LEU A 15 -5.30 4.95 9.78
C LEU A 15 -4.79 6.09 8.87
N LYS A 16 -3.71 6.76 9.30
CA LYS A 16 -3.08 7.85 8.54
C LYS A 16 -2.12 7.35 7.45
N TYR A 17 -1.38 6.28 7.72
CA TYR A 17 -0.34 5.77 6.84
C TYR A 17 -0.49 4.27 6.59
N GLY A 18 -0.21 3.82 5.37
CA GLY A 18 -0.13 2.42 5.01
C GLY A 18 1.00 2.16 4.03
N MET A 19 1.65 1.00 4.13
CA MET A 19 2.73 0.60 3.25
C MET A 19 2.24 -0.52 2.32
N VAL A 20 2.66 -0.49 1.06
CA VAL A 20 2.61 -1.65 0.18
C VAL A 20 4.01 -2.08 -0.19
N THR A 21 4.22 -3.39 -0.28
CA THR A 21 5.39 -4.00 -0.91
C THR A 21 4.92 -5.03 -1.91
N MET A 22 5.60 -5.15 -3.05
CA MET A 22 5.31 -6.15 -4.09
C MET A 22 6.62 -6.68 -4.68
N CYS A 23 6.64 -7.98 -4.97
CA CYS A 23 7.69 -8.59 -5.78
C CYS A 23 7.37 -8.37 -7.26
N VAL A 24 8.34 -7.90 -8.04
CA VAL A 24 8.18 -7.60 -9.47
C VAL A 24 8.73 -8.75 -10.34
N GLY A 25 9.61 -9.59 -9.80
CA GLY A 25 10.28 -10.69 -10.52
C GLY A 25 11.80 -10.45 -10.64
N THR A 26 12.58 -11.48 -10.99
CA THR A 26 14.03 -11.37 -11.25
C THR A 26 14.85 -10.75 -10.09
N GLY A 27 14.39 -10.93 -8.84
CA GLY A 27 15.03 -10.38 -7.65
C GLY A 27 14.70 -8.91 -7.34
N GLN A 28 13.74 -8.30 -8.05
CA GLN A 28 13.33 -6.91 -7.82
C GLN A 28 12.02 -6.81 -7.04
N GLY A 29 11.91 -5.73 -6.25
CA GLY A 29 10.72 -5.41 -5.49
C GLY A 29 10.42 -3.91 -5.55
N ALA A 30 9.14 -3.55 -5.38
CA ALA A 30 8.67 -2.18 -5.29
C ALA A 30 7.94 -1.97 -3.98
N ALA A 31 8.24 -0.85 -3.30
CA ALA A 31 7.58 -0.44 -2.07
C ALA A 31 7.07 1.00 -2.20
N GLY A 32 5.93 1.28 -1.56
CA GLY A 32 5.33 2.61 -1.56
C GLY A 32 4.54 2.87 -0.28
N ILE A 33 4.56 4.12 0.18
CA ILE A 33 3.79 4.59 1.33
C ILE A 33 2.58 5.37 0.81
N PHE A 34 1.42 5.08 1.38
CA PHE A 34 0.16 5.77 1.14
C PHE A 34 -0.21 6.57 2.38
N GLU A 35 -0.40 7.86 2.21
CA GLU A 35 -1.00 8.74 3.21
C GLU A 35 -2.49 8.90 2.90
N ARG A 36 -3.34 8.78 3.93
CA ARG A 36 -4.74 9.12 3.83
C ARG A 36 -4.90 10.62 4.08
N VAL A 37 -5.07 11.37 3.00
CA VAL A 37 -5.55 12.76 3.02
C VAL A 37 -7.06 12.83 3.30
#